data_AF-A0A831PFP2-F1
#
_entry.id   AF-A0A831PFP2-F1
#
_cell.length_a   1.000
_cell.length_b   1.000
_cell.length_c   1.000
_cell.angle_alpha   90.00
_cell.angle_beta   90.00
_cell.angle_gamma   90.00
#
_symmetry.space_group_name_H-M   'P 1'
#
loop_
_entity.id
_entity.type
_entity.pdbx_description
1 polymer ?
#
loop_
_entity_poly.entity_id
_entity_poly.type
_entity_poly.pdbx_seq_one_letter_code
_entity_poly.pdbx_strand_id
1 'polypeptide(L)'
;MYLQLVEISLLAVALVVLVLIIFFISRRGAPSPTEMGVRYTPGEQEILKQLGELKERVDKMIPPYGRVGYIPSSIEELKELLGFTYVKLGEREIGERPSGLEKVEDLDVDFLQARLGDNYVYVVKRGGKKLTAAGSQHLDYLTVRFLLEFLDYI
;
A
#
# COMPACT_ATOMS: atom_id res chain seq x y z
N MET A 1 -44.48 -40.56 6.47
CA MET A 1 -43.82 -40.65 7.78
C MET A 1 -42.59 -41.56 7.78
N TYR A 2 -42.66 -42.81 7.31
CA TYR A 2 -41.49 -43.70 7.25
C TYR A 2 -40.37 -43.20 6.31
N LEU A 3 -40.69 -42.68 5.12
CA LEU A 3 -39.66 -42.14 4.20
C LEU A 3 -38.88 -40.94 4.80
N GLN A 4 -39.57 -40.03 5.49
CA GLN A 4 -38.93 -38.87 6.12
C GLN A 4 -38.01 -39.28 7.28
N LEU A 5 -38.36 -40.33 8.04
CA LEU A 5 -37.48 -40.86 9.08
C LEU A 5 -36.21 -41.49 8.48
N VAL A 6 -36.33 -42.15 7.32
CA VAL A 6 -35.18 -42.70 6.59
C VAL A 6 -34.28 -41.57 6.07
N GLU A 7 -34.84 -40.53 5.45
CA GLU A 7 -34.06 -39.37 4.97
C GLU A 7 -33.33 -38.63 6.10
N ILE A 8 -34.00 -38.39 7.23
CA ILE A 8 -33.39 -37.72 8.39
C ILE A 8 -32.27 -38.59 8.99
N SER A 9 -32.47 -39.91 9.07
CA SER A 9 -31.44 -40.83 9.56
C SER A 9 -30.23 -40.88 8.62
N LEU A 10 -30.45 -40.86 7.30
CA LEU A 10 -29.38 -40.84 6.31
C LEU A 10 -28.57 -39.53 6.39
N LEU A 11 -29.26 -38.41 6.57
CA LEU A 11 -28.65 -37.08 6.72
C LEU A 11 -27.84 -36.98 8.01
N ALA A 12 -28.34 -37.54 9.11
CA ALA A 12 -27.62 -37.60 10.38
C ALA A 12 -26.32 -38.44 10.27
N VAL A 13 -26.38 -39.59 9.59
CA VAL A 13 -25.21 -40.44 9.35
C VAL A 13 -24.17 -39.72 8.48
N ALA A 14 -24.61 -39.05 7.40
CA ALA A 14 -23.72 -38.28 6.54
C ALA A 14 -22.99 -37.17 7.31
N LEU A 15 -23.68 -36.50 8.22
CA LEU A 15 -23.12 -35.41 9.03
C LEU A 15 -22.07 -35.94 10.03
N VAL A 16 -22.30 -37.10 10.64
CA VAL A 16 -21.31 -37.76 11.51
C VAL A 16 -20.06 -38.18 10.74
N VAL A 17 -20.23 -38.73 9.54
CA VAL A 17 -19.09 -39.11 8.67
C VAL A 17 -18.28 -37.89 8.26
N LEU A 18 -18.94 -36.78 7.92
CA LEU A 18 -18.25 -35.52 7.56
C LEU A 18 -17.40 -35.00 8.73
N VAL A 19 -17.95 -34.99 9.94
CA VAL A 19 -17.22 -34.58 11.15
C VAL A 19 -16.02 -35.48 11.41
N LEU A 20 -16.16 -36.79 11.24
CA LEU A 20 -15.04 -37.74 11.38
C LEU A 20 -13.95 -37.49 10.34
N ILE A 21 -14.30 -37.22 9.08
CA ILE A 21 -13.33 -36.92 8.03
C ILE A 21 -12.56 -35.63 8.37
N ILE A 22 -13.26 -34.56 8.76
CA ILE A 22 -12.64 -33.29 9.15
C ILE A 22 -11.71 -33.50 10.36
N PHE A 23 -12.15 -34.26 11.35
CA PHE A 23 -11.35 -34.60 12.53
C PHE A 23 -10.09 -35.38 12.16
N PHE A 24 -10.18 -36.38 11.28
CA PHE A 24 -9.01 -37.15 10.83
C PHE A 24 -8.04 -36.35 9.98
N ILE A 25 -8.53 -35.45 9.12
CA ILE A 25 -7.69 -34.56 8.30
C ILE A 25 -6.99 -33.54 9.21
N SER A 26 -7.71 -32.92 10.14
CA SER A 26 -7.15 -31.96 11.09
C SER A 26 -6.08 -32.59 12.00
N ARG A 27 -6.25 -33.86 12.38
CA ARG A 27 -5.27 -34.59 13.20
C ARG A 27 -4.03 -35.02 12.42
N ARG A 28 -4.13 -35.15 11.09
CA ARG A 28 -2.98 -35.26 10.18
C ARG A 28 -2.41 -33.88 9.85
N GLY A 29 -2.25 -33.03 10.88
CA GLY A 29 -1.53 -31.78 10.75
C GLY A 29 -0.20 -32.05 10.06
N ALA A 30 0.02 -31.42 8.91
CA ALA A 30 1.29 -31.46 8.21
C ALA A 30 2.40 -31.18 9.24
N PRO A 31 3.54 -31.91 9.21
CA PRO A 31 4.67 -31.55 10.05
C PRO A 31 4.95 -30.07 9.80
N SER A 32 5.01 -29.29 10.90
CA SER A 32 5.40 -27.89 10.86
C SER A 32 6.61 -27.78 9.94
N PRO A 33 6.63 -26.85 8.96
CA PRO A 33 7.75 -26.74 8.05
C PRO A 33 9.01 -26.66 8.88
N THR A 34 9.85 -27.70 8.79
CA THR A 34 11.12 -27.74 9.47
C THR A 34 11.86 -26.52 8.96
N GLU A 35 12.06 -25.51 9.81
CA GLU A 35 13.00 -24.44 9.52
C GLU A 35 14.33 -25.14 9.24
N MET A 36 14.68 -25.26 7.95
CA MET A 36 16.02 -25.66 7.56
C MET A 36 16.92 -24.60 8.17
N GLY A 37 17.47 -24.90 9.34
CA GLY A 37 18.41 -24.04 10.03
C GLY A 37 19.64 -23.91 9.16
N VAL A 38 19.63 -22.90 8.30
CA VAL A 38 20.77 -22.54 7.47
C VAL A 38 21.87 -22.13 8.45
N ARG A 39 22.82 -23.03 8.68
CA ARG A 39 23.99 -22.73 9.51
C ARG A 39 24.92 -21.86 8.70
N TYR A 40 24.75 -20.56 8.83
CA TYR A 40 25.67 -19.57 8.29
C TYR A 40 27.02 -19.65 9.01
N THR A 41 28.09 -19.62 8.23
CA THR A 41 29.46 -19.44 8.75
C THR A 41 29.59 -18.06 9.42
N PRO A 42 30.57 -17.84 10.31
CA PRO A 42 30.76 -16.54 10.97
C PRO A 42 30.90 -15.36 9.99
N GLY A 43 31.52 -15.59 8.82
CA GLY A 43 31.62 -14.58 7.77
C GLY A 43 30.29 -14.28 7.09
N GLU A 44 29.47 -15.30 6.84
CA GLU A 44 28.12 -15.13 6.28
C GLU A 44 27.17 -14.43 7.26
N GLN A 45 27.33 -14.65 8.57
CA GLN A 45 26.55 -13.94 9.60
C GLN A 45 26.86 -12.44 9.63
N GLU A 46 28.13 -12.07 9.49
CA GLU A 46 28.54 -10.66 9.44
C GLU A 46 28.02 -9.98 8.16
N ILE A 47 28.06 -10.67 7.02
CA ILE A 47 27.48 -10.18 5.77
C ILE A 47 25.97 -9.98 5.92
N LEU A 48 25.25 -10.94 6.50
CA LEU A 48 23.81 -10.83 6.71
C LEU A 48 23.44 -9.71 7.68
N LYS A 49 24.25 -9.48 8.71
CA LYS A 49 24.08 -8.36 9.64
C LYS A 49 24.23 -7.02 8.94
N GLN A 50 25.30 -6.87 8.15
CA GLN A 50 25.52 -5.64 7.36
C GLN A 50 24.43 -5.44 6.30
N LEU A 51 23.96 -6.52 5.66
CA LEU A 51 22.84 -6.47 4.74
C LEU A 51 21.54 -6.08 5.45
N GLY A 52 21.31 -6.57 6.67
CA GLY A 52 20.15 -6.24 7.49
C GLY A 52 20.15 -4.76 7.89
N GLU A 53 21.29 -4.25 8.35
CA GLU A 53 21.46 -2.84 8.68
C GLU A 53 21.31 -1.92 7.45
N LEU A 54 21.85 -2.35 6.30
CA LEU A 54 21.69 -1.64 5.04
C LEU A 54 20.24 -1.65 4.58
N LYS A 55 19.58 -2.82 4.64
CA LYS A 55 18.15 -2.97 4.32
C LYS A 55 17.31 -2.08 5.22
N GLU A 56 17.58 -2.02 6.52
CA GLU A 56 16.83 -1.16 7.44
C GLU A 56 17.02 0.33 7.13
N ARG A 57 18.24 0.74 6.76
CA ARG A 57 18.52 2.12 6.32
C ARG A 57 17.83 2.45 5.01
N VAL A 58 17.82 1.51 4.06
CA VAL A 58 17.15 1.64 2.76
C VAL A 58 15.63 1.66 2.95
N ASP A 59 15.08 0.78 3.79
CA ASP A 59 13.66 0.75 4.15
C ASP A 59 13.24 2.08 4.79
N LYS A 60 14.06 2.68 5.65
CA LYS A 60 13.77 3.99 6.25
C LYS A 60 13.80 5.14 5.25
N MET A 61 14.53 5.02 4.14
CA MET A 61 14.61 6.07 3.12
C MET A 61 13.56 5.90 2.03
N ILE A 62 13.29 4.69 1.57
CA ILE A 62 12.34 4.48 0.46
C ILE A 62 10.92 4.63 1.01
N PRO A 63 10.12 5.60 0.50
CA PRO A 63 8.71 5.71 0.84
C PRO A 63 8.05 4.35 0.62
N PRO A 64 7.13 3.89 1.50
CA PRO A 64 6.57 2.54 1.45
C PRO A 64 6.05 2.13 0.06
N TYR A 65 5.64 3.11 -0.75
CA TYR A 65 5.10 2.96 -2.09
C TYR A 65 6.14 2.67 -3.18
N GLY A 66 7.39 3.14 -3.01
CA GLY A 66 8.49 2.85 -3.95
C GLY A 66 9.03 1.41 -3.85
N ARG A 67 8.67 0.68 -2.78
CA ARG A 67 9.20 -0.68 -2.50
C ARG A 67 8.60 -1.77 -3.40
N VAL A 68 7.47 -1.53 -4.03
CA VAL A 68 6.69 -2.57 -4.75
C VAL A 68 6.69 -2.36 -6.27
N GLY A 69 7.34 -1.31 -6.78
CA GLY A 69 7.22 -0.92 -8.20
C GLY A 69 5.79 -0.54 -8.59
N TYR A 70 4.95 -0.21 -7.60
CA TYR A 70 3.56 0.18 -7.83
C TYR A 70 3.52 1.65 -8.23
N ILE A 71 3.15 1.89 -9.48
CA ILE A 71 2.84 3.23 -9.98
C ILE A 71 1.31 3.34 -9.95
N PRO A 72 0.73 4.27 -9.17
CA PRO A 72 -0.71 4.47 -9.17
C PRO A 72 -1.14 4.79 -10.60
N SER A 73 -2.26 4.20 -11.00
CA SER A 73 -2.80 4.31 -12.35
C SER A 73 -3.77 5.48 -12.51
N SER A 74 -4.18 6.08 -11.39
CA SER A 74 -5.15 7.16 -11.33
C SER A 74 -4.83 8.20 -10.25
N ILE A 75 -5.48 9.35 -10.36
CA ILE A 75 -5.35 10.44 -9.37
C ILE A 75 -6.10 10.14 -8.08
N GLU A 76 -7.13 9.29 -8.15
CA GLU A 76 -7.86 8.73 -7.01
C GLU A 76 -6.93 7.86 -6.15
N GLU A 77 -6.22 6.92 -6.79
CA GLU A 77 -5.24 6.06 -6.12
C GLU A 77 -4.11 6.88 -5.51
N LEU A 78 -3.61 7.89 -6.23
CA LEU A 78 -2.58 8.79 -5.71
C LEU A 78 -3.04 9.51 -4.43
N LYS A 79 -4.28 10.01 -4.42
CA LYS A 79 -4.87 10.69 -3.28
C LYS A 79 -4.94 9.78 -2.05
N GLU A 80 -5.44 8.56 -2.22
CA GLU A 80 -5.54 7.59 -1.12
C GLU A 80 -4.17 7.16 -0.62
N LEU A 81 -3.25 6.89 -1.55
CA LEU A 81 -1.90 6.42 -1.27
C LEU A 81 -1.10 7.45 -0.47
N LEU A 82 -1.14 8.72 -0.86
CA LEU A 82 -0.41 9.80 -0.17
C LEU A 82 -1.23 10.48 0.95
N GLY A 83 -2.47 10.02 1.18
CA GLY A 83 -3.34 10.59 2.22
C GLY A 83 -3.69 12.05 1.97
N PHE A 84 -3.79 12.47 0.70
CA PHE A 84 -4.19 13.83 0.35
C PHE A 84 -5.69 14.03 0.61
N THR A 85 -6.04 15.17 1.17
CA THR A 85 -7.45 15.60 1.31
C THR A 85 -7.99 16.12 -0.02
N TYR A 86 -7.10 16.61 -0.88
CA TYR A 86 -7.41 17.24 -2.15
C TYR A 86 -6.36 16.92 -3.22
N VAL A 87 -6.80 16.62 -4.45
CA VAL A 87 -5.92 16.48 -5.62
C VAL A 87 -6.62 17.05 -6.86
N LYS A 88 -5.89 17.83 -7.65
CA LYS A 88 -6.32 18.34 -8.94
C LYS A 88 -5.23 18.11 -9.98
N LEU A 89 -5.63 17.60 -11.14
CA LEU A 89 -4.78 17.38 -12.30
C LEU A 89 -5.51 17.88 -13.55
N GLY A 90 -5.04 19.01 -14.11
CA GLY A 90 -5.75 19.69 -15.19
C GLY A 90 -7.17 20.06 -14.78
N GLU A 91 -8.16 19.57 -15.53
CA GLU A 91 -9.60 19.80 -15.27
C GLU A 91 -10.20 18.83 -14.24
N ARG A 92 -9.49 17.78 -13.84
CA ARG A 92 -10.00 16.80 -12.87
C ARG A 92 -9.64 17.23 -11.45
N GLU A 93 -10.65 17.28 -10.59
CA GLU A 93 -10.53 17.71 -9.20
C GLU A 93 -11.23 16.71 -8.27
N ILE A 94 -10.56 16.32 -7.18
CA ILE A 94 -11.01 15.28 -6.25
C ILE A 94 -10.75 15.71 -4.81
N GLY A 95 -11.77 15.58 -3.96
CA GLY A 95 -11.66 15.81 -2.53
C GLY A 95 -12.06 17.22 -2.10
N GLU A 96 -11.69 17.59 -0.88
CA GLU A 96 -12.12 18.84 -0.25
C GLU A 96 -11.10 19.95 -0.52
N ARG A 97 -11.49 20.95 -1.32
CA ARG A 97 -10.60 22.05 -1.70
C ARG A 97 -10.23 22.90 -0.47
N PRO A 98 -8.93 23.01 -0.12
CA PRO A 98 -8.51 23.82 1.02
C PRO A 98 -8.69 25.33 0.74
N SER A 99 -9.06 26.08 1.77
CA SER A 99 -9.23 27.53 1.68
C SER A 99 -7.92 28.23 1.33
N GLY A 100 -7.96 29.16 0.38
CA GLY A 100 -6.78 29.94 -0.03
C GLY A 100 -5.88 29.25 -1.06
N LEU A 101 -6.26 28.07 -1.57
CA LEU A 101 -5.51 27.35 -2.61
C LEU A 101 -5.27 28.19 -3.87
N GLU A 102 -6.22 29.05 -4.24
CA GLU A 102 -6.14 29.95 -5.41
C GLU A 102 -4.85 30.78 -5.44
N LYS A 103 -4.36 31.19 -4.26
CA LYS A 103 -3.16 32.03 -4.14
C LYS A 103 -1.86 31.33 -4.58
N VAL A 104 -1.84 30.00 -4.53
CA VAL A 104 -0.67 29.19 -4.87
C VAL A 104 -0.90 28.36 -6.13
N GLU A 105 -2.14 27.99 -6.42
CA GLU A 105 -2.49 27.23 -7.61
C GLU A 105 -2.17 28.00 -8.90
N ASP A 106 -2.29 29.32 -8.93
CA ASP A 106 -2.03 30.12 -10.13
C ASP A 106 -0.54 30.43 -10.35
N LEU A 107 0.33 30.05 -9.40
CA LEU A 107 1.77 30.26 -9.54
C LEU A 107 2.33 29.39 -10.67
N ASP A 108 3.11 30.01 -11.56
CA ASP A 108 3.84 29.31 -12.60
C ASP A 108 5.21 28.86 -12.09
N VAL A 109 5.20 27.71 -11.42
CA VAL A 109 6.37 27.11 -10.77
C VAL A 109 6.45 25.62 -11.12
N ASP A 110 7.67 25.13 -11.32
CA ASP A 110 7.91 23.71 -11.59
C ASP A 110 7.60 22.83 -10.37
N PHE A 111 7.89 23.36 -9.18
CA PHE A 111 7.61 22.70 -7.92
C PHE A 111 7.38 23.75 -6.82
N LEU A 112 6.35 23.53 -6.01
CA LEU A 112 6.07 24.29 -4.80
C LEU A 112 5.53 23.37 -3.72
N GLN A 113 6.06 23.55 -2.51
CA GLN A 113 5.55 22.95 -1.30
C GLN A 113 5.40 24.06 -0.27
N ALA A 114 4.16 24.42 0.03
CA ALA A 114 3.83 25.53 0.91
C ALA A 114 2.86 25.09 2.00
N ARG A 115 2.93 25.74 3.16
CA ARG A 115 1.95 25.53 4.22
C ARG A 115 0.84 26.57 4.11
N LEU A 116 -0.40 26.12 3.97
CA LEU A 116 -1.61 26.94 4.04
C LEU A 116 -2.48 26.49 5.20
N GLY A 117 -2.44 27.27 6.29
CA GLY A 117 -3.11 26.92 7.54
C GLY A 117 -2.55 25.61 8.11
N ASP A 118 -3.44 24.63 8.25
CA ASP A 118 -3.13 23.30 8.78
C ASP A 118 -2.72 22.30 7.70
N ASN A 119 -2.83 22.67 6.42
CA ASN A 119 -2.49 21.80 5.29
C ASN A 119 -1.18 22.22 4.64
N TYR A 120 -0.48 21.24 4.09
CA TYR A 120 0.56 21.44 3.09
C TYR A 120 -0.06 21.34 1.70
N VAL A 121 0.28 22.29 0.84
CA VAL A 121 -0.11 22.33 -0.57
C VAL A 121 1.12 22.08 -1.43
N TYR A 122 0.91 21.26 -2.44
CA TYR A 122 1.89 20.79 -3.39
C TYR A 122 1.46 21.22 -4.78
N VAL A 123 2.29 21.96 -5.48
CA VAL A 123 2.10 22.25 -6.90
C VAL A 123 3.29 21.67 -7.63
N VAL A 124 3.04 20.76 -8.57
CA VAL A 124 4.07 20.08 -9.35
C VAL A 124 3.72 20.23 -10.82
N LYS A 125 4.63 20.78 -11.62
CA LYS A 125 4.47 20.96 -13.05
C LYS A 125 5.56 20.18 -13.79
N ARG A 126 5.13 19.33 -14.73
CA ARG A 126 6.01 18.43 -15.47
C ARG A 126 5.37 18.08 -16.81
N GLY A 127 6.12 18.13 -17.91
CA GLY A 127 5.62 17.71 -19.22
C GLY A 127 4.37 18.46 -19.71
N GLY A 128 4.15 19.70 -19.27
CA GLY A 128 2.94 20.48 -19.56
C GLY A 128 1.72 20.14 -18.68
N LYS A 129 1.83 19.16 -17.78
CA LYS A 129 0.81 18.78 -16.80
C LYS A 129 1.08 19.49 -15.48
N LYS A 130 0.00 19.87 -14.78
CA LYS A 130 0.06 20.52 -13.47
C LYS A 130 -0.78 19.71 -12.48
N LEU A 131 -0.12 19.22 -11.44
CA LEU A 131 -0.73 18.55 -10.30
C LEU A 131 -0.74 19.52 -9.11
N THR A 132 -1.91 19.75 -8.55
CA THR A 132 -2.08 20.49 -7.30
C THR A 132 -2.66 19.53 -6.27
N ALA A 133 -1.96 19.26 -5.18
CA ALA A 133 -2.43 18.38 -4.12
C ALA A 133 -2.36 19.08 -2.76
N ALA A 134 -3.20 18.69 -1.81
CA ALA A 134 -3.12 19.15 -0.45
C ALA A 134 -3.34 18.02 0.55
N GLY A 135 -2.63 18.09 1.68
CA GLY A 135 -2.77 17.13 2.78
C GLY A 135 -2.12 17.63 4.05
N SER A 136 -2.25 16.87 5.13
CA SER A 136 -1.75 17.25 6.46
C SER A 136 -0.25 17.00 6.66
N GLN A 137 0.38 16.25 5.77
CA GLN A 137 1.76 15.80 5.91
C GLN A 137 2.69 16.59 5.00
N HIS A 138 3.93 16.79 5.45
CA HIS A 138 5.03 17.31 4.65
C HIS A 138 5.64 16.16 3.82
N LEU A 139 5.69 16.29 2.49
CA LEU A 139 6.32 15.31 1.63
C LEU A 139 7.85 15.43 1.72
N ASP A 140 8.52 14.29 1.78
CA ASP A 140 9.96 14.21 1.65
C ASP A 140 10.41 14.32 0.17
N TYR A 141 11.71 14.49 -0.03
CA TYR A 141 12.29 14.61 -1.36
C TYR A 141 11.96 13.44 -2.29
N LEU A 142 11.95 12.21 -1.76
CA LEU A 142 11.69 11.01 -2.56
C LEU A 142 10.22 10.92 -3.01
N THR A 143 9.30 11.30 -2.14
CA THR A 143 7.87 11.36 -2.47
C THR A 143 7.58 12.47 -3.47
N VAL A 144 8.25 13.62 -3.36
CA VAL A 144 8.17 14.69 -4.38
C VAL A 144 8.70 14.20 -5.72
N ARG A 145 9.85 13.50 -5.72
CA ARG A 145 10.42 12.93 -6.95
C ARG A 145 9.49 11.91 -7.59
N PHE A 146 8.83 11.08 -6.78
CA PHE A 146 7.81 10.17 -7.25
C PHE A 146 6.63 10.90 -7.91
N LEU A 147 6.16 12.04 -7.37
CA LEU A 147 5.11 12.84 -8.01
C LEU A 147 5.52 13.36 -9.38
N LEU A 148 6.79 13.76 -9.55
CA LEU A 148 7.32 14.19 -10.84
C LEU A 148 7.34 13.03 -11.85
N GLU A 149 7.79 11.85 -11.42
CA GLU A 149 7.83 10.66 -12.27
C GLU A 149 6.42 10.15 -12.62
N PHE A 150 5.47 10.23 -11.69
CA PHE A 150 4.06 9.93 -11.93
C PHE A 150 3.46 10.83 -13.02
N LEU A 151 3.77 12.13 -13.02
CA LEU A 151 3.30 13.05 -14.06
C LEU A 151 3.90 12.80 -15.44
N ASP A 152 5.12 12.28 -15.51
CA ASP A 152 5.73 11.86 -16.78
C ASP A 152 5.09 10.56 -17.33
N TYR A 153 4.56 9.71 -16.44
CA TYR A 153 3.97 8.41 -16.80
C TYR A 153 2.54 8.49 -17.33
N ILE A 154 1.66 9.22 -16.62
CA ILE A 154 0.29 9.50 -17.07
C ILE A 154 0.30 10.48 -18.22
#